data_AF-J5XG88-F1
#
_entry.id   AF-J5XG88-F1
#
_cell.length_a   1.000
_cell.length_b   1.000
_cell.length_c   1.000
_cell.angle_alpha   90.00
_cell.angle_beta   90.00
_cell.angle_gamma   90.00
#
_symmetry.space_group_name_H-M   'P 1'
#
loop_
_entity.id
_entity.type
_entity.pdbx_description
1 polymer ?
#
loop_
_entity_poly.entity_id
_entity_poly.type
_entity_poly.pdbx_seq_one_letter_code
_entity_poly.pdbx_strand_id
1 'polypeptide(L)'
;MKRHQFITDNDGNALFAIVPMEEYNHLLENAPSSYQENDFYYELTDEELRSLEQAEQQSKLGLLTDSEEVHQEALQRLMGKIS
;
A
#
# COMPACT_ATOMS: atom_id res chain seq x y z
N MET A 1 26.87 -10.09 -8.99
CA MET A 1 25.93 -10.52 -7.93
C MET A 1 26.68 -10.59 -6.62
N LYS A 2 26.45 -9.67 -5.68
CA LYS A 2 27.01 -9.80 -4.32
C LYS A 2 26.21 -10.89 -3.61
N ARG A 3 26.89 -11.91 -3.09
CA ARG A 3 26.26 -13.01 -2.34
C ARG A 3 26.05 -12.57 -0.91
N HIS A 4 24.80 -12.48 -0.47
CA HIS A 4 24.44 -12.36 0.94
C HIS A 4 24.97 -13.59 1.69
N GLN A 5 25.65 -13.36 2.81
CA GLN A 5 26.12 -14.43 3.68
C GLN A 5 25.22 -14.48 4.91
N PHE A 6 24.82 -15.68 5.32
CA PHE A 6 24.01 -15.89 6.49
C PHE A 6 24.82 -16.62 7.55
N ILE A 7 24.69 -16.17 8.80
CA ILE A 7 25.15 -16.89 9.97
C ILE A 7 23.97 -17.69 10.47
N THR A 8 24.10 -19.01 10.51
CA THR A 8 23.03 -19.94 10.91
C THR A 8 23.27 -20.51 12.31
N ASP A 9 22.20 -21.00 12.94
CA ASP A 9 22.31 -21.87 14.11
C ASP A 9 22.83 -23.28 13.72
N ASN A 10 22.92 -24.16 14.72
CA ASN A 10 23.38 -25.54 14.53
C ASN A 10 22.40 -26.40 13.70
N ASP A 11 21.14 -25.97 13.59
CA ASP A 11 20.09 -26.64 12.83
C ASP A 11 19.96 -26.10 11.40
N GLY A 12 20.77 -25.08 11.05
CA GLY A 12 20.82 -24.46 9.72
C GLY A 12 19.84 -23.30 9.53
N ASN A 13 19.15 -22.85 10.58
CA ASN A 13 18.27 -21.69 10.49
C ASN A 13 19.09 -20.40 10.51
N ALA A 14 18.82 -19.48 9.58
CA ALA A 14 19.53 -18.21 9.53
C ALA A 14 19.17 -17.31 10.72
N LEU A 15 20.18 -16.91 11.49
CA LEU A 15 20.06 -15.99 12.62
C LEU A 15 20.43 -14.56 12.23
N PHE A 16 21.47 -14.39 11.41
CA PHE A 16 21.95 -13.08 10.97
C PHE A 16 22.28 -13.09 9.49
N ALA A 17 22.12 -11.94 8.83
CA ALA A 17 22.60 -11.69 7.48
C ALA A 17 23.75 -10.68 7.52
N ILE A 18 24.86 -11.01 6.85
CA ILE A 18 25.95 -10.08 6.60
C ILE A 18 25.68 -9.44 5.24
N VAL A 19 25.46 -8.13 5.27
CA VAL A 19 25.19 -7.30 4.09
C VAL A 19 26.20 -6.16 4.00
N PRO A 20 26.56 -5.68 2.79
CA PRO A 20 27.33 -4.46 2.62
C PRO A 20 26.62 -3.27 3.29
N MET A 21 27.40 -2.37 3.88
CA MET A 21 26.86 -1.21 4.60
C MET A 21 25.98 -0.33 3.70
N GLU A 22 26.32 -0.19 2.41
CA GLU A 22 25.53 0.59 1.46
C GLU A 22 24.14 -0.02 1.25
N GLU A 23 24.05 -1.36 1.25
CA GLU A 23 22.80 -2.09 1.11
C GLU A 23 21.98 -2.01 2.39
N TYR A 24 22.63 -2.10 3.56
CA TYR A 24 21.97 -1.88 4.85
C TYR A 24 21.35 -0.47 4.94
N ASN A 25 22.11 0.56 4.57
CA ASN A 25 21.62 1.93 4.59
C ASN A 25 20.48 2.15 3.60
N HIS A 26 20.58 1.56 2.39
CA HIS A 26 19.48 1.60 1.41
C HIS A 26 18.21 0.91 1.95
N LEU A 27 18.34 -0.19 2.68
CA LEU A 27 17.21 -0.86 3.31
C LEU A 27 16.59 -0.01 4.42
N LEU A 28 17.37 0.76 5.18
CA LEU A 28 16.85 1.68 6.19
C LEU A 28 16.16 2.92 5.59
N GLU A 29 16.73 3.49 4.54
CA GLU A 29 16.19 4.68 3.86
C GLU A 29 14.91 4.36 3.07
N ASN A 30 14.81 3.15 2.53
CA ASN A 30 13.63 2.67 1.80
C ASN A 30 12.76 1.73 2.63
N ALA A 31 13.09 1.53 3.92
CA ALA A 31 12.16 0.89 4.83
C ALA A 31 10.91 1.77 4.89
N PRO A 32 9.73 1.29 4.49
CA PRO A 32 8.52 2.06 4.67
C PRO A 32 8.40 2.43 6.15
N SER A 33 8.05 3.70 6.41
CA SER A 33 7.80 4.25 7.75
C SER A 33 6.72 3.51 8.55
N SER A 34 6.10 2.49 7.96
CA SER A 34 5.04 1.63 8.49
C SER A 34 5.51 0.52 9.43
N TYR A 35 6.81 0.37 9.70
CA TYR A 35 7.29 -0.62 10.68
C TYR A 35 7.16 -0.16 12.15
N GLN A 36 6.60 1.03 12.39
CA GLN A 36 6.11 1.43 13.71
C GLN A 36 4.70 0.87 13.94
N GLU A 37 4.65 -0.29 14.61
CA GLU A 37 3.57 -0.80 15.48
C GLU A 37 2.10 -0.68 15.01
N ASN A 38 1.56 -1.81 14.53
CA ASN A 38 0.18 -2.31 14.75
C ASN A 38 -1.05 -1.82 13.96
N ASP A 39 -0.97 -0.92 12.97
CA ASP A 39 -2.20 -0.43 12.27
C ASP A 39 -2.20 -0.62 10.74
N PHE A 40 -1.68 -1.74 10.20
CA PHE A 40 -1.58 -1.93 8.73
C PHE A 40 -2.46 -3.01 8.11
N TYR A 41 -3.41 -3.58 8.85
CA TYR A 41 -4.46 -4.42 8.25
C TYR A 41 -5.79 -3.69 8.35
N TYR A 42 -6.07 -2.85 7.35
CA TYR A 42 -7.42 -2.37 7.10
C TYR A 42 -8.22 -3.53 6.48
N GLU A 43 -9.02 -4.20 7.29
CA GLU A 43 -10.03 -5.13 6.78
C GLU A 43 -11.14 -4.31 6.13
N LEU A 44 -11.32 -4.48 4.82
CA LEU A 44 -12.44 -3.89 4.11
C LEU A 44 -13.74 -4.38 4.74
N THR A 45 -14.64 -3.46 5.02
CA THR A 45 -16.00 -3.81 5.47
C THR A 45 -16.77 -4.48 4.33
N ASP A 46 -17.80 -5.26 4.67
CA ASP A 46 -18.67 -5.89 3.65
C ASP A 46 -19.28 -4.85 2.69
N GLU A 47 -19.50 -3.62 3.16
CA GLU A 47 -20.00 -2.52 2.34
C GLU A 47 -18.97 -2.06 1.30
N GLU A 48 -17.72 -1.94 1.72
CA GLU A 48 -16.62 -1.57 0.82
C GLU A 48 -16.29 -2.68 -0.18
N LEU A 49 -16.37 -3.96 0.22
CA LEU A 49 -16.28 -5.06 -0.73
C LEU A 49 -17.37 -4.97 -1.80
N ARG A 50 -18.64 -4.74 -1.39
CA ARG A 50 -19.75 -4.59 -2.34
C ARG A 50 -19.55 -3.39 -3.26
N SER A 51 -19.03 -2.28 -2.77
CA SER A 51 -18.79 -1.09 -3.58
C SER A 51 -17.71 -1.33 -4.65
N LEU A 52 -16.65 -2.08 -4.30
CA LEU A 52 -15.62 -2.49 -5.24
C LEU A 52 -16.16 -3.43 -6.32
N GLU A 53 -16.96 -4.43 -5.95
CA GLU A 53 -17.60 -5.32 -6.92
C GLU A 53 -18.49 -4.54 -7.90
N GLN A 54 -19.27 -3.58 -7.40
CA GLN A 54 -20.10 -2.72 -8.25
C GLN A 54 -19.27 -1.86 -9.20
N ALA A 55 -18.20 -1.24 -8.71
CA ALA A 55 -17.29 -0.44 -9.53
C ALA A 55 -16.63 -1.29 -10.64
N GLU A 56 -16.27 -2.54 -10.34
CA GLU A 56 -15.73 -3.47 -11.34
C GLU A 56 -16.76 -3.79 -12.44
N GLN A 57 -18.03 -4.02 -12.07
CA GLN A 57 -19.10 -4.25 -13.04
C GLN A 57 -19.37 -3.02 -13.91
N GLN A 58 -19.38 -1.82 -13.32
CA GLN A 58 -19.56 -0.56 -14.04
C GLN A 58 -18.42 -0.33 -15.05
N SER A 59 -17.18 -0.58 -14.65
CA SER A 59 -16.00 -0.51 -15.52
C SER A 59 -16.11 -1.45 -16.72
N LYS A 60 -16.54 -2.71 -16.50
CA LYS A 60 -16.78 -3.68 -17.59
C LYS A 60 -17.85 -3.22 -18.58
N LEU A 61 -18.82 -2.42 -18.13
CA LEU A 61 -19.86 -1.83 -18.97
C LEU A 61 -19.46 -0.49 -19.61
N GLY A 62 -18.24 -0.01 -19.36
CA GLY A 62 -17.75 1.29 -19.86
C GLY A 62 -18.39 2.49 -19.15
N LEU A 63 -19.02 2.27 -18.00
CA LEU A 63 -19.62 3.32 -17.16
C LEU A 63 -18.53 3.97 -16.32
N LEU A 64 -17.66 4.74 -16.97
CA LEU A 64 -16.60 5.51 -16.34
C LEU A 64 -16.99 6.98 -16.30
N THR A 65 -16.56 7.67 -15.25
CA THR A 65 -16.73 9.13 -15.11
C THR A 65 -15.43 9.83 -15.53
N ASP A 66 -15.53 10.96 -16.21
CA ASP A 66 -14.37 11.77 -16.57
C ASP A 66 -13.75 12.40 -15.31
N SER A 67 -12.42 12.51 -15.28
CA SER A 67 -11.70 13.15 -14.18
C SER A 67 -12.12 14.61 -13.96
N GLU A 68 -12.46 15.35 -15.01
CA GLU A 68 -12.92 16.74 -14.88
C GLU A 68 -14.29 16.81 -14.19
N GLU A 69 -15.19 15.88 -14.54
CA GLU A 69 -16.52 15.79 -13.92
C GLU A 69 -16.42 15.43 -12.44
N VAL A 70 -15.55 14.47 -12.09
CA VAL A 70 -15.24 14.14 -10.68
C VAL A 70 -14.67 15.35 -9.93
N HIS A 71 -13.79 16.12 -10.57
CA HIS A 71 -13.19 17.31 -9.96
C HIS A 71 -14.24 18.40 -9.67
N GLN A 72 -15.11 18.68 -10.63
CA GLN A 72 -16.20 19.66 -10.46
C GLN A 72 -17.18 19.24 -9.38
N GLU A 73 -17.59 17.97 -9.33
CA GLU A 73 -18.46 17.46 -8.26
C GLU A 73 -17.82 17.58 -6.88
N ALA A 74 -16.53 17.25 -6.76
CA ALA A 74 -15.80 17.35 -5.50
C ALA A 74 -15.76 18.81 -4.99
N LEU A 75 -15.52 19.76 -5.89
CA LEU A 75 -15.55 21.19 -5.57
C LEU A 75 -16.95 21.65 -5.15
N GLN A 76 -18.00 21.25 -5.86
CA GLN A 76 -19.38 21.60 -5.48
C GLN A 76 -19.78 21.04 -4.11
N ARG A 77 -19.41 19.79 -3.80
CA ARG A 77 -19.66 19.19 -2.48
C ARG A 77 -18.89 19.92 -1.38
N LEU A 78 -17.67 20.36 -1.65
CA LEU A 78 -16.88 21.14 -0.70
C LEU A 78 -17.53 22.51 -0.43
N MET A 79 -17.94 23.23 -1.50
CA MET A 79 -18.60 24.53 -1.36
C MET A 79 -19.98 24.43 -0.70
N GLY A 80 -20.76 23.39 -1.01
CA GLY A 80 -22.08 23.14 -0.42
C GLY A 80 -22.04 22.74 1.06
N LYS A 81 -20.91 22.23 1.57
CA LYS A 81 -20.70 21.98 3.00
C LYS A 81 -20.30 23.23 3.79
N ILE A 82 -19.92 24.31 3.11
CA ILE A 82 -19.44 25.57 3.70
C ILE A 82 -20.57 26.63 3.76
N SER A 83 -21.73 26.39 3.12
CA SER A 83 -22.95 27.21 3.24
C SER A 83 -23.90 26.68 4.31
#